data_AF-A0A0F9UVU1-F1
#
_entry.id   AF-A0A0F9UVU1-F1
#
_cell.length_a   1.000
_cell.length_b   1.000
_cell.length_c   1.000
_cell.angle_alpha   90.00
_cell.angle_beta   90.00
_cell.angle_gamma   90.00
#
_symmetry.space_group_name_H-M   'P 1'
#
loop_
_entity.id
_entity.type
_entity.pdbx_description
1 polymer ?
#
loop_
_entity_poly.entity_id
_entity_poly.type
_entity_poly.pdbx_seq_one_letter_code
_entity_poly.pdbx_strand_id
1 'polypeptide(L)'
;MASQLFDLPISAVSLTDENRQWFKSRVGVDHWEIPREAAPCADVCATSQTLVIPDLLTSDCYRNSYLAKSGIRFYAGAPLVTREGHTLGAMCVLGTEPREVTEQEQATLRDLAAMVMAQIELQHAFGRIDPLTGLSNRNQFAEDLQDMERDTPNGPKAAMFTEVVDARELSVLHRTMGPSFLDELARIAARCLQQAISPEVKLYYLGGCQFVHLVEHASDAVLLHEALRLRQALLALVTSREVPVLVHPTIGIAPFYLGALAAGDVLRSAFAAGLDARLAEKGAGLYSSDIDAHYQRRFILLRDIEKALESDDQLYLVFQPRISLDSAECSGVEALLRWHHPTLGEVSPGEFIPLIENTPMVKPLTQWVLRRAVRQATAWYQEGKKLQVSVNVSATNLEEEDFAAHLLDEMARMALPSAAIEVELTESALVSQGQGAADQLKILIAAGLRIAIDDFGTGYSSLSYLHEIPAHTVKIDRRFITDFDQDARTETLVNSMISMAHNLGYRVVAEGVESEAAYHRLAQLGCDEVQGYFIAKPLLPEVFDQWLKDREGR
;
A
#
# COMPACT_ATOMS: atom_id res chain seq x y z
N MET A 1 -16.33 -38.47 -23.52
CA MET A 1 -16.35 -38.52 -24.99
C MET A 1 -15.72 -39.79 -25.53
N ALA A 2 -14.41 -40.01 -25.40
CA ALA A 2 -13.75 -41.22 -25.94
C ALA A 2 -14.33 -42.53 -25.40
N SER A 3 -14.47 -42.70 -24.08
CA SER A 3 -15.13 -43.89 -23.50
C SER A 3 -16.54 -44.15 -24.07
N GLN A 4 -17.33 -43.11 -24.35
CA GLN A 4 -18.66 -43.23 -24.95
C GLN A 4 -18.63 -43.57 -26.43
N LEU A 5 -17.73 -42.94 -27.20
CA LEU A 5 -17.60 -43.17 -28.65
C LEU A 5 -17.13 -44.59 -28.99
N PHE A 6 -16.30 -45.17 -28.13
CA PHE A 6 -15.76 -46.52 -28.33
C PHE A 6 -16.54 -47.59 -27.55
N ASP A 7 -17.53 -47.20 -26.74
CA ASP A 7 -18.25 -48.09 -25.80
C ASP A 7 -17.28 -48.92 -24.94
N LEU A 8 -16.36 -48.21 -24.28
CA LEU A 8 -15.31 -48.81 -23.46
C LEU A 8 -15.32 -48.22 -22.05
N PRO A 9 -15.03 -49.03 -21.02
CA PRO A 9 -15.11 -48.59 -19.63
C PRO A 9 -14.04 -47.56 -19.27
N ILE A 10 -12.93 -47.52 -20.03
CA ILE A 10 -11.76 -46.72 -19.68
C ILE A 10 -11.30 -45.88 -20.88
N SER A 11 -11.02 -44.60 -20.61
CA SER A 11 -10.31 -43.72 -21.52
C SER A 11 -9.42 -42.75 -20.76
N ALA A 12 -8.22 -42.45 -21.27
CA ALA A 12 -7.29 -41.53 -20.63
C ALA A 12 -6.48 -40.71 -21.62
N VAL A 13 -6.14 -39.49 -21.20
CA VAL A 13 -5.07 -38.67 -21.78
C VAL A 13 -3.83 -38.92 -20.92
N SER A 14 -2.86 -39.60 -21.50
CA SER A 14 -1.65 -40.03 -20.82
C SER A 14 -0.45 -39.23 -21.29
N LEU A 15 0.37 -38.77 -20.37
CA LEU A 15 1.65 -38.14 -20.64
C LEU A 15 2.78 -39.04 -20.12
N THR A 16 3.91 -39.06 -20.83
CA THR A 16 5.05 -39.95 -20.51
C THR A 16 6.22 -39.13 -20.02
N ASP A 17 6.78 -39.53 -18.89
CA ASP A 17 7.95 -38.93 -18.24
C ASP A 17 9.13 -39.94 -18.27
N GLU A 18 10.29 -39.62 -17.68
CA GLU A 18 11.45 -40.51 -17.69
C GLU A 18 11.12 -41.89 -17.09
N ASN A 19 10.50 -41.92 -15.90
CA ASN A 19 10.26 -43.15 -15.14
C ASN A 19 8.78 -43.53 -14.96
N ARG A 20 7.86 -42.66 -15.37
CA ARG A 20 6.42 -42.83 -15.10
C ARG A 20 5.54 -42.46 -16.28
N GLN A 21 4.32 -42.96 -16.22
CA GLN A 21 3.22 -42.55 -17.07
C GLN A 21 2.11 -42.00 -16.19
N TRP A 22 1.70 -40.76 -16.41
CA TRP A 22 0.68 -40.10 -15.59
C TRP A 22 -0.53 -39.67 -16.43
N PHE A 23 -1.72 -39.80 -15.86
CA PHE A 23 -2.99 -39.55 -16.52
C PHE A 23 -3.45 -38.13 -16.21
N LYS A 24 -3.38 -37.25 -17.22
CA LYS A 24 -3.84 -35.86 -17.09
C LYS A 24 -5.36 -35.75 -17.08
N SER A 25 -6.04 -36.70 -17.71
CA SER A 25 -7.50 -36.85 -17.70
C SER A 25 -7.84 -38.33 -17.81
N ARG A 26 -8.84 -38.81 -17.05
CA ARG A 26 -9.19 -40.23 -16.99
C ARG A 26 -10.69 -40.46 -16.75
N VAL A 27 -11.19 -41.57 -17.27
CA VAL A 27 -12.51 -42.15 -16.98
C VAL A 27 -12.30 -43.64 -16.72
N GLY A 28 -12.93 -44.17 -15.66
CA GLY A 28 -12.95 -45.62 -15.37
C GLY A 28 -11.73 -46.20 -14.66
N VAL A 29 -10.78 -45.39 -14.19
CA VAL A 29 -9.57 -45.83 -13.45
C VAL A 29 -9.36 -44.89 -12.27
N ASP A 30 -9.04 -45.39 -11.06
CA ASP A 30 -8.89 -44.55 -9.85
C ASP A 30 -7.48 -43.98 -9.63
N HIS A 31 -6.46 -44.61 -10.20
CA HIS A 31 -5.06 -44.20 -10.05
C HIS A 31 -4.69 -43.10 -11.05
N TRP A 32 -3.74 -42.24 -10.67
CA TRP A 32 -3.31 -41.08 -11.48
C TRP A 32 -2.00 -41.33 -12.25
N GLU A 33 -1.27 -42.38 -11.91
CA GLU A 33 -0.03 -42.76 -12.59
C GLU A 33 0.20 -44.27 -12.52
N ILE A 34 1.01 -44.77 -13.46
CA ILE A 34 1.52 -46.15 -13.52
C ILE A 34 3.02 -46.14 -13.88
N PRO A 35 3.76 -47.21 -13.57
CA PRO A 35 5.13 -47.36 -14.04
C PRO A 35 5.19 -47.30 -15.58
N ARG A 36 6.23 -46.65 -16.12
CA ARG A 36 6.46 -46.56 -17.57
C ARG A 36 6.83 -47.92 -18.19
N GLU A 37 7.51 -48.77 -17.43
CA GLU A 37 8.01 -50.06 -17.89
C GLU A 37 6.86 -50.95 -18.41
N ALA A 38 7.00 -51.43 -19.66
CA ALA A 38 6.01 -52.24 -20.36
C ALA A 38 4.60 -51.62 -20.44
N ALA A 39 4.50 -50.28 -20.36
CA ALA A 39 3.24 -49.58 -20.57
C ALA A 39 3.02 -49.28 -22.07
N PRO A 40 1.89 -49.67 -22.67
CA PRO A 40 1.63 -49.44 -24.09
C PRO A 40 1.70 -47.96 -24.53
N CYS A 41 1.41 -47.00 -23.66
CA CYS A 41 1.54 -45.58 -24.00
C CYS A 41 3.02 -45.14 -24.13
N ALA A 42 3.96 -45.83 -23.47
CA ALA A 42 5.39 -45.57 -23.64
C ALA A 42 5.84 -45.91 -25.06
N ASP A 43 5.30 -46.98 -25.65
CA ASP A 43 5.62 -47.38 -27.03
C ASP A 43 4.95 -46.47 -28.06
N VAL A 44 3.71 -46.02 -27.81
CA VAL A 44 3.10 -44.94 -28.60
C VAL A 44 3.96 -43.68 -28.57
N CYS A 45 4.48 -43.32 -27.39
CA CYS A 45 5.35 -42.17 -27.22
C CYS A 45 6.68 -42.32 -27.96
N ALA A 46 7.30 -43.50 -27.89
CA ALA A 46 8.59 -43.77 -28.51
C ALA A 46 8.50 -43.90 -30.04
N THR A 47 7.43 -44.52 -30.56
CA THR A 47 7.26 -44.77 -32.00
C THR A 47 6.54 -43.64 -32.72
N SER A 48 5.81 -42.79 -31.98
CA SER A 48 4.90 -41.77 -32.54
C SER A 48 3.86 -42.37 -33.50
N GLN A 49 3.47 -43.63 -33.29
CA GLN A 49 2.48 -44.34 -34.10
C GLN A 49 1.29 -44.78 -33.23
N THR A 50 0.13 -44.94 -33.89
CA THR A 50 -1.05 -45.51 -33.22
C THR A 50 -0.79 -46.99 -32.94
N LEU A 51 -1.00 -47.40 -31.69
CA LEU A 51 -0.81 -48.77 -31.23
C LEU A 51 -2.16 -49.37 -30.86
N VAL A 52 -2.46 -50.54 -31.41
CA VAL A 52 -3.64 -51.34 -31.08
C VAL A 52 -3.18 -52.71 -30.60
N ILE A 53 -3.68 -53.13 -29.45
CA ILE A 53 -3.43 -54.43 -28.85
C ILE A 53 -4.79 -55.10 -28.61
N PRO A 54 -5.20 -56.03 -29.47
CA PRO A 54 -6.52 -56.67 -29.36
C PRO A 54 -6.70 -57.46 -28.06
N ASP A 55 -5.62 -58.11 -27.60
CA ASP A 55 -5.55 -58.78 -26.30
C ASP A 55 -4.14 -58.69 -25.69
N LEU A 56 -4.04 -58.02 -24.55
CA LEU A 56 -2.81 -57.85 -23.77
C LEU A 56 -2.27 -59.20 -23.29
N LEU A 57 -3.13 -60.17 -22.98
CA LEU A 57 -2.68 -61.48 -22.47
C LEU A 57 -2.03 -62.35 -23.55
N THR A 58 -2.35 -62.12 -24.83
CA THR A 58 -1.71 -62.83 -25.93
C THR A 58 -0.41 -62.17 -26.39
N SER A 59 -0.23 -60.88 -26.12
CA SER A 59 0.99 -60.13 -26.49
C SER A 59 2.22 -60.62 -25.73
N ASP A 60 3.31 -60.92 -26.44
CA ASP A 60 4.61 -61.26 -25.80
C ASP A 60 5.17 -60.08 -24.99
N CYS A 61 4.95 -58.85 -25.44
CA CYS A 61 5.47 -57.64 -24.80
C CYS A 61 4.67 -57.23 -23.57
N TYR A 62 3.33 -57.37 -23.60
CA TYR A 62 2.46 -56.74 -22.60
C TYR A 62 1.72 -57.70 -21.66
N ARG A 63 1.81 -59.03 -21.86
CA ARG A 63 1.11 -60.01 -21.01
C ARG A 63 1.43 -59.89 -19.51
N ASN A 64 2.63 -59.39 -19.19
CA ASN A 64 3.11 -59.20 -17.81
C ASN A 64 3.04 -57.74 -17.34
N SER A 65 2.50 -56.83 -18.17
CA SER A 65 2.38 -55.40 -17.85
C SER A 65 1.45 -55.15 -16.66
N TYR A 66 1.58 -53.96 -16.06
CA TYR A 66 0.69 -53.53 -14.99
C TYR A 66 -0.79 -53.54 -15.41
N LEU A 67 -1.08 -53.11 -16.64
CA LEU A 67 -2.45 -53.08 -17.19
C LEU A 67 -3.04 -54.48 -17.33
N ALA A 68 -2.28 -55.43 -17.88
CA ALA A 68 -2.72 -56.83 -18.01
C ALA A 68 -3.03 -57.46 -16.65
N LYS A 69 -2.16 -57.24 -15.65
CA LYS A 69 -2.36 -57.71 -14.27
C LYS A 69 -3.56 -57.07 -13.58
N SER A 70 -3.97 -55.88 -14.02
CA SER A 70 -5.14 -55.16 -13.52
C SER A 70 -6.46 -55.58 -14.17
N GLY A 71 -6.44 -56.61 -15.04
CA GLY A 71 -7.64 -57.12 -15.71
C GLY A 71 -7.98 -56.44 -17.03
N ILE A 72 -7.11 -55.56 -17.54
CA ILE A 72 -7.27 -54.98 -18.88
C ILE A 72 -6.87 -56.02 -19.91
N ARG A 73 -7.70 -56.15 -20.94
CA ARG A 73 -7.48 -57.05 -22.07
C ARG A 73 -7.23 -56.28 -23.34
N PHE A 74 -7.92 -55.18 -23.58
CA PHE A 74 -7.80 -54.41 -24.81
C PHE A 74 -7.14 -53.05 -24.58
N TYR A 75 -6.31 -52.61 -25.53
CA TYR A 75 -5.73 -51.27 -25.57
C TYR A 75 -5.70 -50.71 -26.99
N ALA A 76 -6.09 -49.45 -27.16
CA ALA A 76 -5.74 -48.65 -28.32
C ALA A 76 -5.28 -47.26 -27.89
N GLY A 77 -4.19 -46.76 -28.49
CA GLY A 77 -3.64 -45.44 -28.18
C GLY A 77 -3.14 -44.72 -29.42
N ALA A 78 -3.52 -43.45 -29.57
CA ALA A 78 -3.01 -42.55 -30.61
C ALA A 78 -2.05 -41.52 -29.99
N PRO A 79 -0.96 -41.14 -30.70
CA PRO A 79 0.07 -40.27 -30.17
C PRO A 79 -0.42 -38.82 -29.99
N LEU A 80 0.01 -38.20 -28.90
CA LEU A 80 -0.17 -36.77 -28.62
C LEU A 80 1.06 -36.01 -29.10
N VAL A 81 1.00 -35.47 -30.32
CA VAL A 81 2.15 -34.86 -31.01
C VAL A 81 2.03 -33.33 -31.04
N THR A 82 3.09 -32.64 -30.64
CA THR A 82 3.18 -31.16 -30.75
C THR A 82 3.37 -30.72 -32.20
N ARG A 83 3.14 -29.43 -32.50
CA ARG A 83 3.49 -28.85 -33.83
C ARG A 83 4.94 -29.05 -34.25
N GLU A 84 5.85 -29.16 -33.29
CA GLU A 84 7.28 -29.36 -33.52
C GLU A 84 7.63 -30.84 -33.79
N GLY A 85 6.65 -31.74 -33.70
CA GLY A 85 6.83 -33.17 -33.93
C GLY A 85 7.22 -33.98 -32.69
N HIS A 86 7.20 -33.38 -31.50
CA HIS A 86 7.51 -34.09 -30.25
C HIS A 86 6.27 -34.84 -29.75
N THR A 87 6.42 -36.12 -29.39
CA THR A 87 5.32 -36.91 -28.81
C THR A 87 5.38 -36.83 -27.28
N LEU A 88 4.33 -36.28 -26.68
CA LEU A 88 4.23 -36.08 -25.22
C LEU A 88 3.62 -37.29 -24.50
N GLY A 89 2.90 -38.14 -25.23
CA GLY A 89 2.19 -39.29 -24.68
C GLY A 89 1.12 -39.81 -25.63
N ALA A 90 -0.01 -40.27 -25.09
CA ALA A 90 -1.06 -40.93 -25.85
C ALA A 90 -2.47 -40.58 -25.36
N MET A 91 -3.39 -40.46 -26.31
CA MET A 91 -4.83 -40.56 -26.06
C MET A 91 -5.23 -42.03 -26.20
N CYS A 92 -5.67 -42.67 -25.12
CA CYS A 92 -5.94 -44.11 -25.11
C CYS A 92 -7.32 -44.50 -24.60
N VAL A 93 -7.80 -45.64 -25.08
CA VAL A 93 -9.01 -46.32 -24.64
C VAL A 93 -8.69 -47.77 -24.30
N LEU A 94 -9.30 -48.29 -23.24
CA LEU A 94 -8.99 -49.60 -22.68
C LEU A 94 -10.26 -50.38 -22.35
N GLY A 95 -10.19 -51.72 -22.48
CA GLY A 95 -11.31 -52.63 -22.24
C GLY A 95 -10.90 -53.86 -21.45
N THR A 96 -11.87 -54.48 -20.76
CA THR A 96 -11.69 -55.70 -19.96
C THR A 96 -11.92 -56.98 -20.76
N GLU A 97 -12.26 -56.87 -22.05
CA GLU A 97 -12.45 -57.98 -22.98
C GLU A 97 -11.61 -57.76 -24.25
N PRO A 98 -11.17 -58.83 -24.94
CA PRO A 98 -10.48 -58.71 -26.22
C PRO A 98 -11.35 -58.03 -27.28
N ARG A 99 -10.74 -57.17 -28.11
CA ARG A 99 -11.47 -56.40 -29.12
C ARG A 99 -10.58 -56.02 -30.30
N GLU A 100 -11.13 -56.12 -31.51
CA GLU A 100 -10.52 -55.55 -32.72
C GLU A 100 -11.03 -54.12 -32.97
N VAL A 101 -10.21 -53.31 -33.64
CA VAL A 101 -10.52 -51.91 -33.93
C VAL A 101 -10.53 -51.70 -35.45
N THR A 102 -11.60 -51.09 -35.95
CA THR A 102 -11.73 -50.73 -37.37
C THR A 102 -10.83 -49.54 -37.74
N GLU A 103 -10.51 -49.36 -39.03
CA GLU A 103 -9.77 -48.17 -39.48
C GLU A 103 -10.49 -46.86 -39.13
N GLN A 104 -11.83 -46.85 -39.14
CA GLN A 104 -12.65 -45.70 -38.79
C GLN A 104 -12.52 -45.33 -37.30
N GLU A 105 -12.48 -46.33 -36.41
CA GLU A 105 -12.24 -46.13 -34.99
C GLU A 105 -10.82 -45.65 -34.72
N GLN A 106 -9.82 -46.17 -35.43
CA GLN A 106 -8.44 -45.66 -35.34
C GLN A 106 -8.31 -44.21 -35.83
N ALA A 107 -9.02 -43.84 -36.90
CA ALA A 107 -9.10 -42.45 -37.37
C ALA A 107 -9.75 -41.55 -36.30
N THR A 108 -10.86 -42.01 -35.72
CA THR A 108 -11.55 -41.29 -34.63
C THR A 108 -10.63 -41.09 -33.42
N LEU A 109 -9.82 -42.09 -33.05
CA LEU A 109 -8.87 -41.96 -31.94
C LEU A 109 -7.77 -40.94 -32.23
N ARG A 110 -7.29 -40.87 -33.47
CA ARG A 110 -6.32 -39.85 -33.92
C ARG A 110 -6.93 -38.45 -33.91
N ASP A 111 -8.17 -38.30 -34.35
CA ASP A 111 -8.88 -37.01 -34.29
C ASP A 111 -9.06 -36.54 -32.84
N LEU A 112 -9.40 -37.45 -31.93
CA LEU A 112 -9.46 -37.15 -30.50
C LEU A 112 -8.11 -36.72 -29.93
N ALA A 113 -7.02 -37.40 -30.31
CA ALA A 113 -5.66 -37.02 -29.91
C ALA A 113 -5.30 -35.60 -30.43
N ALA A 114 -5.63 -35.30 -31.69
CA ALA A 114 -5.42 -33.98 -32.28
C ALA A 114 -6.25 -32.89 -31.59
N MET A 115 -7.50 -33.18 -31.22
CA MET A 115 -8.34 -32.26 -30.44
C MET A 115 -7.76 -31.99 -29.05
N VAL A 116 -7.25 -33.02 -28.37
CA VAL A 116 -6.57 -32.86 -27.07
C VAL A 116 -5.34 -31.98 -27.22
N MET A 117 -4.51 -32.20 -28.25
CA MET A 117 -3.34 -31.36 -28.51
C MET A 117 -3.71 -29.92 -28.85
N ALA A 118 -4.74 -29.71 -29.68
CA ALA A 118 -5.24 -28.38 -29.99
C ALA A 118 -5.71 -27.65 -28.72
N GLN A 119 -6.40 -28.35 -27.81
CA GLN A 119 -6.84 -27.77 -26.54
C GLN A 119 -5.66 -27.42 -25.63
N ILE A 120 -4.65 -28.30 -25.53
CA ILE A 120 -3.42 -28.04 -24.77
C ILE A 120 -2.71 -26.80 -25.34
N GLU A 121 -2.55 -26.72 -26.66
CA GLU A 121 -1.94 -25.57 -27.33
C GLU A 121 -2.73 -24.27 -27.13
N LEU A 122 -4.06 -24.32 -27.22
CA LEU A 122 -4.92 -23.16 -26.98
C LEU A 122 -4.79 -22.67 -25.53
N GLN A 123 -4.76 -23.58 -24.56
CA GLN A 123 -4.55 -23.22 -23.16
C GLN A 123 -3.14 -22.62 -22.93
N HIS A 124 -2.12 -23.16 -23.60
CA HIS A 124 -0.77 -22.61 -23.57
C HIS A 124 -0.69 -21.21 -24.20
N ALA A 125 -1.33 -20.98 -25.35
CA ALA A 125 -1.22 -19.74 -26.10
C ALA A 125 -2.08 -18.59 -25.52
N PHE A 126 -3.30 -18.87 -25.06
CA PHE A 126 -4.22 -17.82 -24.59
C PHE A 126 -4.14 -17.56 -23.08
N GLY A 127 -3.70 -18.55 -22.29
CA GLY A 127 -3.76 -18.48 -20.83
C GLY A 127 -2.46 -18.09 -20.15
N ARG A 128 -1.29 -18.33 -20.78
CA ARG A 128 0.00 -18.42 -20.08
C ARG A 128 1.12 -17.56 -20.64
N ILE A 129 1.01 -17.10 -21.89
CA ILE A 129 2.02 -16.26 -22.55
C ILE A 129 1.37 -14.92 -22.90
N ASP A 130 2.08 -13.84 -22.61
CA ASP A 130 1.70 -12.50 -23.03
C ASP A 130 2.07 -12.28 -24.51
N PRO A 131 1.11 -11.93 -25.39
CA PRO A 131 1.37 -11.79 -26.82
C PRO A 131 2.21 -10.56 -27.18
N LEU A 132 2.30 -9.57 -26.29
CA LEU A 132 3.05 -8.35 -26.52
C LEU A 132 4.56 -8.59 -26.37
N THR A 133 4.96 -9.26 -25.29
CA THR A 133 6.36 -9.48 -24.89
C THR A 133 6.87 -10.89 -25.23
N GLY A 134 5.97 -11.86 -25.43
CA GLY A 134 6.31 -13.28 -25.57
C GLY A 134 6.72 -13.95 -24.26
N LEU A 135 6.62 -13.23 -23.13
CA LEU A 135 6.96 -13.75 -21.81
C LEU A 135 5.79 -14.53 -21.20
N SER A 136 6.10 -15.38 -20.23
CA SER A 136 5.07 -16.00 -19.39
C SER A 136 4.31 -14.93 -18.61
N ASN A 137 3.00 -15.10 -18.45
CA ASN A 137 2.15 -14.12 -17.80
C ASN A 137 1.90 -14.45 -16.31
N ARG A 138 1.04 -13.68 -15.66
CA ARG A 138 0.65 -13.86 -14.25
C ARG A 138 0.08 -15.26 -13.94
N ASN A 139 -0.65 -15.88 -14.86
CA ASN A 139 -1.22 -17.20 -14.63
C ASN A 139 -0.12 -18.27 -14.62
N GLN A 140 0.84 -18.18 -15.55
CA GLN A 140 1.98 -19.09 -15.56
C GLN A 140 2.86 -18.90 -14.32
N PHE A 141 3.06 -17.67 -13.84
CA PHE A 141 3.77 -17.42 -12.57
C PHE A 141 3.11 -18.17 -11.41
N ALA A 142 1.77 -18.16 -11.33
CA ALA A 142 1.05 -18.84 -10.26
C ALA A 142 1.17 -20.37 -10.34
N GLU A 143 1.12 -20.94 -11.55
CA GLU A 143 1.34 -22.38 -11.77
C GLU A 143 2.77 -22.79 -11.44
N ASP A 144 3.77 -22.05 -11.94
CA ASP A 144 5.19 -22.36 -11.69
C ASP A 144 5.52 -22.30 -10.20
N LEU A 145 4.92 -21.36 -9.46
CA LEU A 145 5.07 -21.28 -8.02
C LEU A 145 4.49 -22.50 -7.29
N GLN A 146 3.33 -23.00 -7.73
CA GLN A 146 2.71 -24.21 -7.18
C GLN A 146 3.53 -25.46 -7.49
N ASP A 147 4.12 -25.56 -8.69
CA ASP A 147 4.96 -26.68 -9.05
C ASP A 147 6.28 -26.67 -8.26
N MET A 148 6.91 -25.49 -8.09
CA MET A 148 8.07 -25.33 -7.21
C MET A 148 7.79 -25.71 -5.75
N GLU A 149 6.60 -25.39 -5.24
CA GLU A 149 6.16 -25.78 -3.90
C GLU A 149 6.06 -27.30 -3.74
N ARG A 150 5.58 -28.00 -4.77
CA ARG A 150 5.51 -29.48 -4.76
C ARG A 150 6.90 -30.12 -4.80
N ASP A 151 7.81 -29.57 -5.59
CA ASP A 151 9.16 -30.11 -5.76
C ASP A 151 10.07 -29.81 -4.57
N THR A 152 9.95 -28.60 -4.00
CA THR A 152 10.77 -28.13 -2.87
C THR A 152 9.94 -27.40 -1.81
N PRO A 153 9.13 -28.14 -1.03
CA PRO A 153 8.31 -27.55 0.02
C PRO A 153 9.18 -26.75 1.01
N ASN A 154 8.71 -25.55 1.39
CA ASN A 154 9.39 -24.68 2.35
C ASN A 154 10.80 -24.21 1.91
N GLY A 155 11.11 -24.24 0.61
CA GLY A 155 12.33 -23.65 0.06
C GLY A 155 12.33 -22.12 0.15
N PRO A 156 13.43 -21.47 0.58
CA PRO A 156 13.52 -20.01 0.69
C PRO A 156 13.67 -19.36 -0.70
N LYS A 157 12.75 -18.47 -1.07
CA LYS A 157 12.74 -17.75 -2.35
C LYS A 157 12.56 -16.25 -2.13
N ALA A 158 12.86 -15.47 -3.16
CA ALA A 158 12.47 -14.07 -3.22
C ALA A 158 11.87 -13.73 -4.57
N ALA A 159 10.79 -12.94 -4.56
CA ALA A 159 10.21 -12.35 -5.76
C ALA A 159 10.78 -10.95 -5.97
N MET A 160 11.31 -10.69 -7.16
CA MET A 160 11.74 -9.37 -7.60
C MET A 160 10.71 -8.80 -8.58
N PHE A 161 9.93 -7.84 -8.11
CA PHE A 161 8.93 -7.12 -8.89
C PHE A 161 9.54 -5.86 -9.47
N THR A 162 9.62 -5.77 -10.79
CA THR A 162 10.17 -4.62 -11.50
C THR A 162 9.05 -3.80 -12.14
N GLU A 163 8.92 -2.55 -11.72
CA GLU A 163 8.04 -1.57 -12.36
C GLU A 163 8.89 -0.57 -13.13
N VAL A 164 8.79 -0.56 -14.46
CA VAL A 164 9.61 0.34 -15.31
C VAL A 164 9.10 1.78 -15.25
N VAL A 165 7.78 1.96 -15.15
CA VAL A 165 7.08 3.25 -15.15
C VAL A 165 5.95 3.18 -14.13
N ASP A 166 5.78 4.19 -13.26
CA ASP A 166 4.61 4.18 -12.35
C ASP A 166 3.31 4.50 -13.06
N ALA A 167 2.19 4.19 -12.40
CA ALA A 167 0.85 4.39 -12.94
C ALA A 167 0.56 5.84 -13.40
N ARG A 168 1.11 6.87 -12.73
CA ARG A 168 0.89 8.28 -13.11
C ARG A 168 1.65 8.62 -14.38
N GLU A 169 2.94 8.29 -14.42
CA GLU A 169 3.78 8.48 -15.61
C GLU A 169 3.27 7.67 -16.80
N LEU A 170 2.82 6.42 -16.56
CA LEU A 170 2.26 5.55 -17.59
C LEU A 170 1.01 6.17 -18.22
N SER A 171 0.14 6.78 -17.41
CA SER A 171 -1.06 7.49 -17.90
C SER A 171 -0.69 8.71 -18.76
N VAL A 172 0.34 9.46 -18.36
CA VAL A 172 0.86 10.61 -19.12
C VAL A 172 1.48 10.16 -20.44
N LEU A 173 2.30 9.11 -20.42
CA LEU A 173 2.92 8.54 -21.63
C LEU A 173 1.86 7.94 -22.56
N HIS A 174 0.86 7.23 -22.04
CA HIS A 174 -0.25 6.71 -22.82
C HIS A 174 -0.99 7.83 -23.55
N ARG A 175 -1.30 8.95 -22.85
CA ARG A 175 -1.99 10.10 -23.43
C ARG A 175 -1.14 10.85 -24.45
N THR A 176 0.16 10.98 -24.21
CA THR A 176 1.04 11.86 -25.00
C THR A 176 1.68 11.15 -26.19
N MET A 177 2.09 9.90 -26.01
CA MET A 177 2.85 9.10 -26.99
C MET A 177 2.01 7.99 -27.64
N GLY A 178 0.83 7.71 -27.08
CA GLY A 178 -0.08 6.67 -27.55
C GLY A 178 0.31 5.26 -27.07
N PRO A 179 -0.58 4.27 -27.29
CA PRO A 179 -0.41 2.91 -26.78
C PRO A 179 0.79 2.17 -27.40
N SER A 180 1.13 2.44 -28.66
CA SER A 180 2.23 1.77 -29.35
C SER A 180 3.61 2.07 -28.74
N PHE A 181 3.77 3.23 -28.11
CA PHE A 181 5.00 3.59 -27.40
C PHE A 181 5.17 2.74 -26.13
N LEU A 182 4.10 2.51 -25.37
CA LEU A 182 4.15 1.66 -24.18
C LEU A 182 4.42 0.19 -24.55
N ASP A 183 3.86 -0.28 -25.66
CA ASP A 183 4.16 -1.60 -26.19
C ASP A 183 5.64 -1.75 -26.57
N GLU A 184 6.23 -0.73 -27.20
CA GLU A 184 7.67 -0.70 -27.51
C GLU A 184 8.51 -0.69 -26.24
N LEU A 185 8.17 0.15 -25.26
CA LEU A 185 8.86 0.24 -23.98
C LEU A 185 8.81 -1.09 -23.22
N ALA A 186 7.65 -1.76 -23.16
CA ALA A 186 7.50 -3.07 -22.55
C ALA A 186 8.40 -4.11 -23.22
N ARG A 187 8.47 -4.14 -24.56
CA ARG A 187 9.35 -5.07 -25.29
C ARG A 187 10.84 -4.79 -25.07
N ILE A 188 11.23 -3.51 -25.03
CA ILE A 188 12.61 -3.10 -24.78
C ILE A 188 13.03 -3.48 -23.35
N ALA A 189 12.18 -3.18 -22.36
CA ALA A 189 12.42 -3.53 -20.97
C ALA A 189 12.47 -5.05 -20.75
N ALA A 190 11.56 -5.81 -21.39
CA ALA A 190 11.58 -7.28 -21.36
C ALA A 190 12.93 -7.83 -21.82
N ARG A 191 13.43 -7.38 -22.98
CA ARG A 191 14.73 -7.81 -23.50
C ARG A 191 15.90 -7.43 -22.59
N CYS A 192 15.88 -6.20 -22.06
CA CYS A 192 16.91 -5.73 -21.13
C CYS A 192 16.96 -6.60 -19.86
N LEU A 193 15.81 -6.88 -19.27
CA LEU A 193 15.71 -7.75 -18.10
C LEU A 193 16.16 -9.17 -18.41
N GLN A 194 15.72 -9.77 -19.53
CA GLN A 194 16.15 -11.11 -19.95
C GLN A 194 17.67 -11.22 -20.17
N GLN A 195 18.32 -10.16 -20.66
CA GLN A 195 19.78 -10.11 -20.81
C GLN A 195 20.50 -9.90 -19.48
N ALA A 196 19.86 -9.22 -18.54
CA ALA A 196 20.45 -8.91 -17.26
C ALA A 196 20.33 -10.06 -16.27
N ILE A 197 19.23 -10.82 -16.28
CA ILE A 197 19.02 -11.99 -15.40
C ILE A 197 19.73 -13.25 -15.92
N SER A 198 19.92 -14.24 -15.04
CA SER A 198 20.49 -15.54 -15.44
C SER A 198 19.57 -16.24 -16.47
N PRO A 199 20.11 -16.94 -17.50
CA PRO A 199 19.32 -17.68 -18.48
C PRO A 199 18.41 -18.76 -17.90
N GLU A 200 18.74 -19.27 -16.71
CA GLU A 200 17.96 -20.27 -15.98
C GLU A 200 16.77 -19.65 -15.22
N VAL A 201 16.76 -18.32 -15.06
CA VAL A 201 15.71 -17.59 -14.34
C VAL A 201 14.64 -17.15 -15.31
N LYS A 202 13.41 -17.59 -15.05
CA LYS A 202 12.24 -17.24 -15.84
C LYS A 202 11.72 -15.85 -15.48
N LEU A 203 11.53 -15.01 -16.50
CA LEU A 203 10.92 -13.68 -16.38
C LEU A 203 9.44 -13.75 -16.75
N TYR A 204 8.60 -13.12 -15.94
CA TYR A 204 7.15 -13.05 -16.16
C TYR A 204 6.72 -11.61 -16.40
N TYR A 205 5.74 -11.41 -17.27
CA TYR A 205 5.11 -10.13 -17.54
C TYR A 205 3.73 -10.05 -16.89
N LEU A 206 3.47 -8.96 -16.16
CA LEU A 206 2.23 -8.76 -15.40
C LEU A 206 1.29 -7.75 -16.05
N GLY A 207 1.74 -7.02 -17.07
CA GLY A 207 1.02 -5.92 -17.72
C GLY A 207 1.63 -4.55 -17.37
N GLY A 208 1.36 -3.52 -18.17
CA GLY A 208 1.70 -2.14 -17.83
C GLY A 208 3.20 -1.86 -17.58
N CYS A 209 4.10 -2.56 -18.29
CA CYS A 209 5.55 -2.52 -18.05
C CYS A 209 5.97 -3.00 -16.65
N GLN A 210 5.20 -3.92 -16.06
CA GLN A 210 5.51 -4.60 -14.81
C GLN A 210 5.97 -6.03 -15.08
N PHE A 211 7.02 -6.44 -14.39
CA PHE A 211 7.65 -7.74 -14.54
C PHE A 211 7.92 -8.35 -13.16
N VAL A 212 8.02 -9.68 -13.11
CA VAL A 212 8.48 -10.37 -11.91
C VAL A 212 9.41 -11.51 -12.30
N HIS A 213 10.39 -11.81 -11.46
CA HIS A 213 11.16 -13.06 -11.53
C HIS A 213 11.45 -13.57 -10.12
N LEU A 214 11.74 -14.87 -10.02
CA LEU A 214 12.04 -15.55 -8.76
C LEU A 214 13.53 -15.85 -8.67
N VAL A 215 14.10 -15.63 -7.49
CA VAL A 215 15.49 -15.95 -7.16
C VAL A 215 15.56 -16.72 -5.85
N GLU A 216 16.69 -17.39 -5.61
CA GLU A 216 16.97 -17.97 -4.29
C GLU A 216 17.19 -16.86 -3.27
N HIS A 217 16.62 -17.03 -2.07
CA HIS A 217 16.86 -16.09 -0.98
C HIS A 217 18.12 -16.48 -0.19
N ALA A 218 19.25 -15.88 -0.53
CA ALA A 218 20.52 -16.07 0.18
C ALA A 218 20.72 -15.05 1.32
N SER A 219 20.53 -13.76 1.03
CA SER A 219 20.52 -12.67 2.04
C SER A 219 19.91 -11.40 1.45
N ASP A 220 19.35 -10.54 2.31
CA ASP A 220 18.76 -9.27 1.90
C ASP A 220 19.72 -8.35 1.16
N ALA A 221 20.99 -8.31 1.60
CA ALA A 221 22.01 -7.46 0.98
C ALA A 221 22.32 -7.89 -0.46
N VAL A 222 22.37 -9.20 -0.73
CA VAL A 222 22.58 -9.74 -2.07
C VAL A 222 21.39 -9.43 -2.98
N LEU A 223 20.17 -9.60 -2.46
CA LEU A 223 18.96 -9.29 -3.22
C LEU A 223 18.87 -7.80 -3.57
N LEU A 224 19.19 -6.92 -2.62
CA LEU A 224 19.16 -5.48 -2.85
C LEU A 224 20.22 -5.05 -3.87
N HIS A 225 21.43 -5.62 -3.80
CA HIS A 225 22.49 -5.35 -4.75
C HIS A 225 22.07 -5.74 -6.18
N GLU A 226 21.48 -6.93 -6.33
CA GLU A 226 21.01 -7.43 -7.62
C GLU A 226 19.85 -6.58 -8.17
N ALA A 227 18.89 -6.19 -7.34
CA ALA A 227 17.83 -5.28 -7.73
C ALA A 227 18.38 -3.92 -8.22
N LEU A 228 19.34 -3.33 -7.52
CA LEU A 228 19.96 -2.07 -7.95
C LEU A 228 20.73 -2.21 -9.27
N ARG A 229 21.37 -3.37 -9.52
CA ARG A 229 22.02 -3.68 -10.79
C ARG A 229 21.00 -3.74 -11.94
N LEU A 230 19.87 -4.43 -11.74
CA LEU A 230 18.79 -4.50 -12.73
C LEU A 230 18.18 -3.13 -13.01
N ARG A 231 17.97 -2.31 -11.98
CA ARG A 231 17.53 -0.91 -12.14
C ARG A 231 18.49 -0.11 -13.00
N GLN A 232 19.80 -0.24 -12.78
CA GLN A 232 20.81 0.48 -13.55
C GLN A 232 20.78 0.10 -15.03
N ALA A 233 20.52 -1.18 -15.34
CA ALA A 233 20.35 -1.63 -16.72
C ALA A 233 19.12 -0.98 -17.38
N LEU A 234 18.01 -0.87 -16.64
CA LEU A 234 16.77 -0.23 -17.12
C LEU A 234 16.91 1.29 -17.31
N LEU A 235 17.71 1.97 -16.49
CA LEU A 235 18.01 3.40 -16.66
C LEU A 235 18.81 3.70 -17.93
N ALA A 236 19.52 2.70 -18.48
CA ALA A 236 20.29 2.81 -19.71
C ALA A 236 19.49 2.49 -20.97
N LEU A 237 18.16 2.29 -20.87
CA LEU A 237 17.32 1.98 -22.03
C LEU A 237 17.29 3.14 -23.03
N VAL A 238 17.60 2.83 -24.29
CA VAL A 238 17.47 3.77 -25.41
C VAL A 238 16.24 3.37 -26.21
N THR A 239 15.25 4.25 -26.28
CA THR A 239 14.09 4.08 -27.17
C THR A 239 14.45 4.50 -28.59
N SER A 240 13.82 3.91 -29.60
CA SER A 240 14.14 4.17 -31.02
C SER A 240 13.72 5.57 -31.53
N ARG A 241 13.00 6.35 -30.72
CA ARG A 241 12.47 7.68 -31.07
C ARG A 241 13.38 8.83 -30.62
N GLU A 242 13.31 9.95 -31.35
CA GLU A 242 14.05 11.20 -31.08
C GLU A 242 13.68 11.90 -29.76
N VAL A 243 12.72 11.37 -28.99
CA VAL A 243 12.29 11.96 -27.71
C VAL A 243 12.98 11.23 -26.55
N PRO A 244 13.80 11.93 -25.73
CA PRO A 244 14.38 11.34 -24.55
C PRO A 244 13.29 11.16 -23.48
N VAL A 245 12.75 9.95 -23.35
CA VAL A 245 11.84 9.60 -22.26
C VAL A 245 12.68 9.07 -21.10
N LEU A 246 12.77 9.86 -20.04
CA LEU A 246 13.35 9.40 -18.78
C LEU A 246 12.29 8.56 -18.05
N VAL A 247 12.62 7.30 -17.78
CA VAL A 247 11.81 6.41 -16.94
C VAL A 247 12.45 6.26 -15.57
N HIS A 248 11.63 6.09 -14.54
CA HIS A 248 12.09 5.88 -13.16
C HIS A 248 11.75 4.45 -12.69
N PRO A 249 12.54 3.44 -13.14
CA PRO A 249 12.31 2.06 -12.77
C PRO A 249 12.56 1.87 -11.27
N THR A 250 11.68 1.08 -10.65
CA THR A 250 11.76 0.71 -9.24
C THR A 250 11.58 -0.79 -9.09
N ILE A 251 12.34 -1.41 -8.17
CA ILE A 251 12.31 -2.86 -7.94
C ILE A 251 11.95 -3.17 -6.50
N GLY A 252 10.81 -3.83 -6.30
CA GLY A 252 10.39 -4.33 -4.99
C GLY A 252 10.77 -5.79 -4.79
N ILE A 253 11.24 -6.12 -3.60
CA ILE A 253 11.74 -7.46 -3.27
C ILE A 253 10.90 -8.04 -2.14
N ALA A 254 10.33 -9.22 -2.31
CA ALA A 254 9.66 -9.95 -1.24
C ALA A 254 10.32 -11.31 -1.01
N PRO A 255 11.09 -11.48 0.08
CA PRO A 255 11.51 -12.79 0.57
C PRO A 255 10.30 -13.59 1.10
N PHE A 256 10.26 -14.90 0.83
CA PHE A 256 9.21 -15.79 1.31
C PHE A 256 9.69 -17.26 1.32
N TYR A 257 8.89 -18.14 1.90
CA TYR A 257 9.08 -19.59 1.82
C TYR A 257 8.00 -20.22 0.93
N LEU A 258 8.38 -21.17 0.07
CA LEU A 258 7.43 -21.89 -0.78
C LEU A 258 6.33 -22.56 0.07
N GLY A 259 5.07 -22.35 -0.30
CA GLY A 259 3.88 -22.83 0.42
C GLY A 259 3.41 -21.92 1.57
N ALA A 260 4.18 -20.89 1.96
CA ALA A 260 3.76 -19.95 3.02
C ALA A 260 2.74 -18.91 2.53
N LEU A 261 2.79 -18.54 1.25
CA LEU A 261 1.97 -17.48 0.65
C LEU A 261 1.42 -17.94 -0.70
N ALA A 262 0.19 -17.53 -1.01
CA ALA A 262 -0.34 -17.70 -2.36
C ALA A 262 0.39 -16.76 -3.35
N ALA A 263 0.40 -17.12 -4.63
CA ALA A 263 1.06 -16.32 -5.67
C ALA A 263 0.59 -14.85 -5.69
N GLY A 264 -0.69 -14.61 -5.41
CA GLY A 264 -1.23 -13.25 -5.29
C GLY A 264 -0.59 -12.44 -4.16
N ASP A 265 -0.35 -13.06 -3.01
CA ASP A 265 0.26 -12.40 -1.85
C ASP A 265 1.75 -12.15 -2.05
N VAL A 266 2.46 -13.07 -2.71
CA VAL A 266 3.87 -12.86 -3.10
C VAL A 266 3.99 -11.61 -4.00
N LEU A 267 3.13 -11.51 -5.02
CA LEU A 267 3.10 -10.35 -5.91
C LEU A 267 2.72 -9.06 -5.17
N ARG A 268 1.75 -9.12 -4.26
CA ARG A 268 1.31 -7.98 -3.44
C ARG A 268 2.47 -7.46 -2.58
N SER A 269 3.16 -8.35 -1.87
CA SER A 269 4.29 -7.97 -1.00
C SER A 269 5.45 -7.38 -1.81
N ALA A 270 5.79 -7.98 -2.95
CA ALA A 270 6.87 -7.45 -3.79
C ALA A 270 6.48 -6.09 -4.40
N PHE A 271 5.23 -5.91 -4.83
CA PHE A 271 4.74 -4.62 -5.31
C PHE A 271 4.78 -3.54 -4.22
N ALA A 272 4.32 -3.85 -3.00
CA ALA A 272 4.35 -2.93 -1.87
C ALA A 272 5.78 -2.46 -1.55
N ALA A 273 6.74 -3.38 -1.53
CA ALA A 273 8.16 -3.05 -1.34
C ALA A 273 8.70 -2.08 -2.41
N GLY A 274 8.25 -2.22 -3.66
CA GLY A 274 8.60 -1.32 -4.76
C GLY A 274 7.97 0.06 -4.59
N LEU A 275 6.72 0.13 -4.16
CA LEU A 275 6.04 1.39 -3.86
C LEU A 275 6.75 2.14 -2.72
N ASP A 276 7.11 1.44 -1.65
CA ASP A 276 7.83 2.02 -0.51
C ASP A 276 9.20 2.54 -0.90
N ALA A 277 9.92 1.79 -1.73
CA ALA A 277 11.17 2.26 -2.30
C ALA A 277 10.96 3.56 -3.09
N ARG A 278 9.96 3.61 -3.96
CA ARG A 278 9.64 4.78 -4.78
C ARG A 278 9.32 6.00 -3.92
N LEU A 279 8.48 5.84 -2.90
CA LEU A 279 8.09 6.93 -1.98
C LEU A 279 9.26 7.41 -1.13
N ALA A 280 10.19 6.53 -0.78
CA ALA A 280 11.44 6.88 -0.12
C ALA A 280 12.54 7.35 -1.07
N GLU A 281 12.22 7.57 -2.36
CA GLU A 281 13.15 7.93 -3.44
C GLU A 281 14.33 6.95 -3.61
N LYS A 282 14.11 5.70 -3.22
CA LYS A 282 15.01 4.56 -3.40
C LYS A 282 14.66 3.82 -4.67
N GLY A 283 15.69 3.30 -5.34
CA GLY A 283 15.50 2.50 -6.55
C GLY A 283 15.01 1.08 -6.36
N ALA A 284 15.22 0.56 -5.15
CA ALA A 284 14.81 -0.77 -4.78
C ALA A 284 14.55 -0.83 -3.28
N GLY A 285 13.70 -1.75 -2.86
CA GLY A 285 13.33 -1.94 -1.46
C GLY A 285 12.92 -3.38 -1.15
N LEU A 286 13.16 -3.79 0.08
CA LEU A 286 12.68 -5.07 0.61
C LEU A 286 11.35 -4.88 1.30
N TYR A 287 10.48 -5.87 1.17
CA TYR A 287 9.21 -5.93 1.86
C TYR A 287 9.44 -5.92 3.36
N SER A 288 8.72 -5.04 4.05
CA SER A 288 8.68 -4.97 5.50
C SER A 288 7.24 -5.15 5.96
N SER A 289 7.00 -6.17 6.79
CA SER A 289 5.70 -6.37 7.43
C SER A 289 5.29 -5.18 8.29
N ASP A 290 6.25 -4.47 8.88
CA ASP A 290 5.98 -3.31 9.72
C ASP A 290 5.48 -2.13 8.87
N ILE A 291 6.10 -1.91 7.70
CA ILE A 291 5.66 -0.87 6.76
C ILE A 291 4.27 -1.19 6.19
N ASP A 292 4.00 -2.45 5.79
CA ASP A 292 2.67 -2.86 5.33
C ASP A 292 1.62 -2.68 6.44
N ALA A 293 1.95 -3.03 7.69
CA ALA A 293 1.09 -2.81 8.85
C ALA A 293 0.79 -1.31 9.06
N HIS A 294 1.76 -0.42 8.82
CA HIS A 294 1.52 1.03 8.86
C HIS A 294 0.51 1.49 7.81
N TYR A 295 0.58 1.02 6.55
CA TYR A 295 -0.43 1.38 5.54
C TYR A 295 -1.80 0.79 5.83
N GLN A 296 -1.85 -0.47 6.29
CA GLN A 296 -3.11 -1.08 6.71
C GLN A 296 -3.74 -0.29 7.86
N ARG A 297 -2.93 0.14 8.83
CA ARG A 297 -3.38 1.01 9.93
C ARG A 297 -3.93 2.34 9.41
N ARG A 298 -3.23 3.02 8.49
CA ARG A 298 -3.73 4.25 7.84
C ARG A 298 -5.07 4.04 7.15
N PHE A 299 -5.23 2.93 6.43
CA PHE A 299 -6.50 2.59 5.77
C PHE A 299 -7.63 2.35 6.76
N ILE A 300 -7.37 1.64 7.87
CA ILE A 300 -8.35 1.44 8.95
C ILE A 300 -8.81 2.78 9.50
N LEU A 301 -7.88 3.69 9.81
CA LEU A 301 -8.20 5.04 10.31
C LEU A 301 -9.07 5.82 9.29
N LEU A 302 -8.68 5.84 8.01
CA LEU A 302 -9.47 6.53 6.98
C LEU A 302 -10.86 5.94 6.78
N ARG A 303 -11.02 4.63 6.91
CA ARG A 303 -12.31 3.94 6.81
C ARG A 303 -13.20 4.22 8.01
N ASP A 304 -12.62 4.28 9.21
CA ASP A 304 -13.38 4.30 10.46
C ASP A 304 -13.64 5.72 10.99
N ILE A 305 -12.99 6.76 10.44
CA ILE A 305 -13.19 8.16 10.86
C ILE A 305 -14.64 8.64 10.72
N GLU A 306 -15.34 8.24 9.65
CA GLU A 306 -16.74 8.63 9.43
C GLU A 306 -17.62 8.14 10.59
N LYS A 307 -17.44 6.88 10.99
CA LYS A 307 -18.12 6.30 12.17
C LYS A 307 -17.69 6.97 13.47
N ALA A 308 -16.43 7.36 13.59
CA ALA A 308 -15.93 8.04 14.78
C ALA A 308 -16.54 9.44 14.95
N LEU A 309 -16.84 10.14 13.84
CA LEU A 309 -17.53 11.43 13.85
C LEU A 309 -19.01 11.34 14.23
N GLU A 310 -19.65 10.22 13.89
CA GLU A 310 -21.04 9.92 14.26
C GLU A 310 -21.18 9.39 15.69
N SER A 311 -20.12 8.81 16.26
CA SER A 311 -20.09 8.27 17.62
C SER A 311 -19.83 9.35 18.67
N ASP A 312 -20.35 9.16 19.87
CA ASP A 312 -20.14 10.07 21.01
C ASP A 312 -18.90 9.72 21.87
N ASP A 313 -18.32 8.53 21.70
CA ASP A 313 -17.32 7.94 22.60
C ASP A 313 -15.91 7.77 21.99
N GLN A 314 -15.75 7.98 20.68
CA GLN A 314 -14.47 7.76 20.01
C GLN A 314 -13.64 9.04 19.92
N LEU A 315 -14.23 10.14 19.44
CA LEU A 315 -13.58 11.44 19.36
C LEU A 315 -13.92 12.27 20.58
N TYR A 316 -12.92 12.89 21.18
CA TYR A 316 -13.10 13.77 22.33
C TYR A 316 -12.05 14.89 22.32
N LEU A 317 -12.35 16.00 23.00
CA LEU A 317 -11.42 17.10 23.18
C LEU A 317 -10.81 17.03 24.58
N VAL A 318 -9.49 17.19 24.66
CA VAL A 318 -8.78 17.52 25.89
C VAL A 318 -8.26 18.94 25.79
N PHE A 319 -8.05 19.58 26.93
CA PHE A 319 -7.75 21.00 27.02
C PHE A 319 -6.44 21.19 27.77
N GLN A 320 -5.48 21.85 27.14
CA GLN A 320 -4.20 22.16 27.77
C GLN A 320 -4.18 23.62 28.25
N PRO A 321 -3.93 23.88 29.55
CA PRO A 321 -3.92 25.23 30.08
C PRO A 321 -2.76 26.08 29.57
N ARG A 322 -3.06 27.36 29.36
CA ARG A 322 -2.10 28.44 29.12
C ARG A 322 -2.09 29.37 30.32
N ILE A 323 -0.90 29.71 30.79
CA ILE A 323 -0.69 30.55 31.97
C ILE A 323 -0.05 31.86 31.55
N SER A 324 -0.63 32.97 32.00
CA SER A 324 -0.01 34.29 31.88
C SER A 324 1.17 34.39 32.86
N LEU A 325 2.35 34.78 32.35
CA LEU A 325 3.54 34.94 33.19
C LEU A 325 3.46 36.17 34.10
N ASP A 326 2.70 37.20 33.71
CA ASP A 326 2.48 38.41 34.51
C ASP A 326 1.55 38.18 35.70
N SER A 327 0.42 37.50 35.48
CA SER A 327 -0.62 37.30 36.50
C SER A 327 -0.55 35.95 37.22
N ALA A 328 0.18 34.99 36.65
CA ALA A 328 0.16 33.56 37.03
C ALA A 328 -1.21 32.87 36.92
N GLU A 329 -2.22 33.57 36.37
CA GLU A 329 -3.57 33.08 36.13
C GLU A 329 -3.66 32.30 34.82
N CYS A 330 -4.67 31.43 34.72
CA CYS A 330 -4.99 30.73 33.48
C CYS A 330 -5.76 31.65 32.54
N SER A 331 -5.10 32.12 31.48
CA SER A 331 -5.65 33.04 30.47
C SER A 331 -6.51 32.32 29.42
N GLY A 332 -6.22 31.03 29.19
CA GLY A 332 -6.90 30.26 28.17
C GLY A 332 -6.46 28.80 28.14
N VAL A 333 -6.99 28.08 27.16
CA VAL A 333 -6.69 26.67 26.94
C VAL A 333 -6.58 26.37 25.45
N GLU A 334 -5.76 25.40 25.08
CA GLU A 334 -5.76 24.84 23.73
C GLU A 334 -6.63 23.58 23.69
N ALA A 335 -7.59 23.54 22.76
CA ALA A 335 -8.44 22.39 22.52
C ALA A 335 -7.73 21.41 21.58
N LEU A 336 -7.39 20.24 22.11
CA LEU A 336 -6.65 19.21 21.41
C LEU A 336 -7.53 17.99 21.18
N LEU A 337 -7.75 17.65 19.91
CA LEU A 337 -8.51 16.47 19.50
C LEU A 337 -7.82 15.17 19.94
N ARG A 338 -8.59 14.18 20.36
CA ARG A 338 -8.14 12.82 20.67
C ARG A 338 -9.08 11.80 20.03
N TRP A 339 -8.53 10.63 19.72
CA TRP A 339 -9.29 9.52 19.16
C TRP A 339 -8.99 8.21 19.88
N HIS A 340 -10.00 7.69 20.56
CA HIS A 340 -10.03 6.34 21.10
C HIS A 340 -10.66 5.39 20.07
N HIS A 341 -9.82 4.70 19.30
CA HIS A 341 -10.29 3.76 18.28
C HIS A 341 -10.65 2.39 18.90
N PRO A 342 -11.82 1.80 18.57
CA PRO A 342 -12.29 0.56 19.20
C PRO A 342 -11.32 -0.63 19.16
N THR A 343 -10.52 -0.73 18.08
CA THR A 343 -9.54 -1.82 17.91
C THR A 343 -8.08 -1.37 18.00
N LEU A 344 -7.79 -0.08 17.85
CA LEU A 344 -6.42 0.43 17.77
C LEU A 344 -6.00 1.18 19.05
N GLY A 345 -6.94 1.40 19.98
CA GLY A 345 -6.71 2.16 21.22
C GLY A 345 -6.56 3.66 20.95
N GLU A 346 -5.75 4.32 21.78
CA GLU A 346 -5.42 5.75 21.59
C GLU A 346 -4.64 5.98 20.29
N VAL A 347 -5.19 6.81 19.41
CA VAL A 347 -4.56 7.21 18.15
C VAL A 347 -4.08 8.65 18.25
N SER A 348 -2.81 8.86 17.93
CA SER A 348 -2.19 10.20 18.01
C SER A 348 -2.80 11.14 16.96
N PRO A 349 -3.12 12.41 17.31
CA PRO A 349 -3.52 13.42 16.34
C PRO A 349 -2.52 13.60 15.19
N GLY A 350 -1.22 13.53 15.48
CA GLY A 350 -0.17 13.56 14.46
C GLY A 350 -0.16 12.34 13.52
N GLU A 351 -0.87 11.27 13.87
CA GLU A 351 -1.08 10.11 13.00
C GLU A 351 -2.29 10.30 12.08
N PHE A 352 -3.45 10.70 12.62
CA PHE A 352 -4.70 10.66 11.86
C PHE A 352 -5.10 11.99 11.19
N ILE A 353 -4.72 13.15 11.74
CA ILE A 353 -5.06 14.46 11.15
C ILE A 353 -4.47 14.59 9.73
N PRO A 354 -3.16 14.30 9.48
CA PRO A 354 -2.58 14.42 8.15
C PRO A 354 -3.22 13.47 7.11
N LEU A 355 -3.78 12.34 7.58
CA LEU A 355 -4.50 11.40 6.71
C LEU A 355 -5.83 11.98 6.24
N ILE A 356 -6.55 12.65 7.14
CA ILE A 356 -7.90 13.17 6.88
C ILE A 356 -7.86 14.50 6.14
N GLU A 357 -6.86 15.33 6.39
CA GLU A 357 -6.73 16.69 5.84
C GLU A 357 -6.84 16.72 4.30
N ASN A 358 -6.31 15.69 3.63
CA ASN A 358 -6.35 15.54 2.18
C ASN A 358 -7.56 14.73 1.67
N THR A 359 -8.62 14.64 2.46
CA THR A 359 -9.85 13.87 2.14
C THR A 359 -11.09 14.73 2.38
N PRO A 360 -12.25 14.36 1.81
CA PRO A 360 -13.52 15.05 2.10
C PRO A 360 -13.93 15.04 3.57
N MET A 361 -13.31 14.21 4.42
CA MET A 361 -13.59 14.11 5.86
C MET A 361 -13.00 15.28 6.68
N VAL A 362 -12.10 16.09 6.10
CA VAL A 362 -11.53 17.26 6.79
C VAL A 362 -12.60 18.25 7.24
N LYS A 363 -13.58 18.54 6.39
CA LYS A 363 -14.67 19.47 6.71
C LYS A 363 -15.55 18.96 7.86
N PRO A 364 -16.11 17.73 7.80
CA PRO A 364 -16.83 17.13 8.93
C PRO A 364 -16.02 17.11 10.24
N LEU A 365 -14.71 16.80 10.17
CA LEU A 365 -13.84 16.78 11.33
C LEU A 365 -13.69 18.16 11.97
N THR A 366 -13.36 19.18 11.17
CA THR A 366 -13.19 20.55 11.67
C THR A 366 -14.49 21.08 12.25
N GLN A 367 -15.63 20.84 11.59
CA GLN A 367 -16.94 21.21 12.14
C GLN A 367 -17.25 20.49 13.46
N TRP A 368 -16.87 19.21 13.59
CA TRP A 368 -17.03 18.47 14.83
C TRP A 368 -16.20 19.09 15.96
N VAL A 369 -14.94 19.43 15.68
CA VAL A 369 -14.03 20.07 16.65
C VAL A 369 -14.58 21.44 17.07
N LEU A 370 -14.95 22.30 16.11
CA LEU A 370 -15.47 23.65 16.39
C LEU A 370 -16.74 23.60 17.24
N ARG A 371 -17.71 22.74 16.90
CA ARG A 371 -18.95 22.60 17.68
C ARG A 371 -18.67 22.19 19.12
N ARG A 372 -17.76 21.23 19.34
CA ARG A 372 -17.41 20.76 20.69
C ARG A 372 -16.61 21.83 21.47
N ALA A 373 -15.70 22.54 20.81
CA ALA A 373 -14.94 23.62 21.42
C ALA A 373 -15.83 24.81 21.81
N VAL A 374 -16.71 25.27 20.91
CA VAL A 374 -17.68 26.35 21.19
C VAL A 374 -18.63 25.95 22.32
N ARG A 375 -19.11 24.71 22.34
CA ARG A 375 -19.95 24.20 23.43
C ARG A 375 -19.23 24.21 24.77
N GLN A 376 -17.98 23.75 24.81
CA GLN A 376 -17.19 23.75 26.05
C GLN A 376 -16.84 25.17 26.52
N ALA A 377 -16.44 26.05 25.58
CA ALA A 377 -16.18 27.46 25.86
C ALA A 377 -17.42 28.15 26.43
N THR A 378 -18.61 27.83 25.89
CA THR A 378 -19.89 28.34 26.40
C THR A 378 -20.17 27.87 27.83
N ALA A 379 -19.94 26.59 28.12
CA ALA A 379 -20.13 26.07 29.48
C ALA A 379 -19.24 26.82 30.49
N TRP A 380 -17.95 27.00 30.18
CA TRP A 380 -17.04 27.77 31.02
C TRP A 380 -17.43 29.24 31.15
N TYR A 381 -17.84 29.88 30.05
CA TYR A 381 -18.27 31.27 30.06
C TYR A 381 -19.50 31.48 30.95
N GLN A 382 -20.48 30.57 30.91
CA GLN A 382 -21.68 30.62 31.75
C GLN A 382 -21.38 30.39 33.23
N GLU A 383 -20.32 29.65 33.54
CA GLU A 383 -19.80 29.49 34.91
C GLU A 383 -18.97 30.69 35.39
N GLY A 384 -18.79 31.71 34.55
CA GLY A 384 -18.02 32.92 34.86
C GLY A 384 -16.53 32.80 34.59
N LYS A 385 -16.06 31.67 34.06
CA LYS A 385 -14.66 31.46 33.65
C LYS A 385 -14.43 32.14 32.30
N LYS A 386 -13.66 33.23 32.30
CA LYS A 386 -13.35 34.00 31.09
C LYS A 386 -12.14 33.41 30.36
N LEU A 387 -12.22 32.13 30.00
CA LEU A 387 -11.15 31.43 29.30
C LEU A 387 -11.26 31.65 27.80
N GLN A 388 -10.12 31.88 27.17
CA GLN A 388 -10.00 31.82 25.71
C GLN A 388 -9.64 30.40 25.28
N VAL A 389 -10.52 29.78 24.48
CA VAL A 389 -10.31 28.43 23.93
C VAL A 389 -9.72 28.55 22.53
N SER A 390 -8.49 28.06 22.36
CA SER A 390 -7.81 28.01 21.08
C SER A 390 -8.13 26.74 20.33
N VAL A 391 -8.36 26.86 19.03
CA VAL A 391 -8.66 25.73 18.13
C VAL A 391 -7.76 25.81 16.90
N ASN A 392 -7.02 24.72 16.66
CA ASN A 392 -6.22 24.54 15.46
C ASN A 392 -7.10 24.41 14.21
N VAL A 393 -6.75 25.16 13.17
CA VAL A 393 -7.43 25.19 11.87
C VAL A 393 -6.39 25.03 10.77
N SER A 394 -6.68 24.24 9.73
CA SER A 394 -5.78 24.09 8.59
C SER A 394 -6.01 25.15 7.51
N ALA A 395 -5.03 25.32 6.62
CA ALA A 395 -5.18 26.18 5.43
C ALA A 395 -6.39 25.77 4.59
N THR A 396 -6.59 24.47 4.39
CA THR A 396 -7.69 23.91 3.60
C THR A 396 -9.06 24.26 4.19
N ASN A 397 -9.19 24.35 5.52
CA ASN A 397 -10.46 24.78 6.11
C ASN A 397 -10.78 26.25 5.83
N LEU A 398 -9.77 27.12 5.76
CA LEU A 398 -9.97 28.54 5.41
C LEU A 398 -10.29 28.75 3.93
N GLU A 399 -9.97 27.79 3.06
CA GLU A 399 -10.39 27.85 1.66
C GLU A 399 -11.89 27.60 1.47
N GLU A 400 -12.58 27.09 2.49
CA GLU A 400 -14.03 26.90 2.46
C GLU A 400 -14.76 28.26 2.58
N GLU A 401 -15.60 28.58 1.58
CA GLU A 401 -16.31 29.87 1.52
C GLU A 401 -17.26 30.12 2.71
N ASP A 402 -17.73 29.07 3.36
CA ASP A 402 -18.69 29.11 4.47
C ASP A 402 -18.05 28.95 5.86
N PHE A 403 -16.73 28.82 5.97
CA PHE A 403 -16.04 28.54 7.23
C PHE A 403 -16.33 29.58 8.32
N ALA A 404 -16.04 30.86 8.04
CA ALA A 404 -16.20 31.92 9.03
C ALA A 404 -17.68 32.11 9.40
N ALA A 405 -18.57 32.03 8.41
CA ALA A 405 -20.00 32.15 8.64
C ALA A 405 -20.52 31.03 9.56
N HIS A 406 -20.07 29.79 9.37
CA HIS A 406 -20.47 28.66 10.20
C HIS A 406 -20.00 28.80 11.65
N LEU A 407 -18.73 29.14 11.87
CA LEU A 407 -18.18 29.35 13.21
C LEU A 407 -18.92 30.47 13.95
N LEU A 408 -19.11 31.61 13.28
CA LEU A 408 -19.80 32.76 13.85
C LEU A 408 -21.27 32.46 14.18
N ASP A 409 -21.97 31.71 13.33
CA ASP A 409 -23.36 31.30 13.59
C ASP A 409 -23.44 30.34 14.79
N GLU A 410 -22.56 29.36 14.90
CA GLU A 410 -22.50 28.45 16.06
C GLU A 410 -22.23 29.22 17.37
N MET A 411 -21.28 30.16 17.36
CA MET A 411 -21.02 31.02 18.52
C MET A 411 -22.22 31.91 18.87
N ALA A 412 -22.87 32.50 17.85
CA ALA A 412 -24.03 33.38 18.04
C ALA A 412 -25.23 32.62 18.64
N ARG A 413 -25.50 31.39 18.20
CA ARG A 413 -26.58 30.54 18.76
C ARG A 413 -26.39 30.27 20.25
N MET A 414 -25.14 30.21 20.72
CA MET A 414 -24.80 29.97 22.12
C MET A 414 -24.56 31.26 22.93
N ALA A 415 -24.71 32.43 22.30
CA ALA A 415 -24.40 33.74 22.86
C ALA A 415 -22.96 33.84 23.42
N LEU A 416 -22.01 33.16 22.78
CA LEU A 416 -20.60 33.19 23.15
C LEU A 416 -19.91 34.42 22.53
N PRO A 417 -19.19 35.24 23.31
CA PRO A 417 -18.47 36.38 22.74
C PRO A 417 -17.29 35.92 21.88
N SER A 418 -17.03 36.64 20.79
CA SER A 418 -15.92 36.34 19.85
C SER A 418 -14.56 36.19 20.52
N ALA A 419 -14.30 36.93 21.60
CA ALA A 419 -13.04 36.88 22.34
C ALA A 419 -12.79 35.54 23.07
N ALA A 420 -13.83 34.71 23.27
CA ALA A 420 -13.71 33.41 23.94
C ALA A 420 -13.13 32.32 23.04
N ILE A 421 -13.06 32.54 21.72
CA ILE A 421 -12.45 31.62 20.76
C ILE A 421 -11.23 32.29 20.11
N GLU A 422 -10.14 31.54 20.03
CA GLU A 422 -8.96 31.89 19.25
C GLU A 422 -8.74 30.83 18.18
N VAL A 423 -8.44 31.27 16.95
CA VAL A 423 -8.14 30.36 15.83
C VAL A 423 -6.63 30.31 15.65
N GLU A 424 -6.07 29.10 15.70
CA GLU A 424 -4.65 28.83 15.53
C GLU A 424 -4.39 28.32 14.10
N LEU A 425 -3.42 28.95 13.43
CA LEU A 425 -3.04 28.63 12.06
C LEU A 425 -1.53 28.49 12.00
N THR A 426 -1.03 27.43 11.38
CA THR A 426 0.42 27.27 11.22
C THR A 426 1.00 28.40 10.37
N GLU A 427 2.26 28.74 10.62
CA GLU A 427 3.01 29.74 9.85
C GLU A 427 2.91 29.50 8.32
N SER A 428 3.06 28.24 7.89
CA SER A 428 2.98 27.85 6.47
C SER A 428 1.58 28.03 5.90
N ALA A 429 0.53 27.76 6.69
CA ALA A 429 -0.86 27.98 6.27
C ALA A 429 -1.14 29.46 6.01
N LEU A 430 -0.48 30.35 6.76
CA LEU A 430 -0.65 31.80 6.62
C LEU A 430 0.14 32.42 5.46
N VAL A 431 1.29 31.85 5.08
CA VAL A 431 2.12 32.36 3.97
C VAL A 431 1.61 31.89 2.61
N SER A 432 1.07 30.68 2.54
CA SER A 432 0.68 30.02 1.28
C SER A 432 -0.79 30.21 0.89
N GLN A 433 -1.53 31.09 1.58
CA GLN A 433 -2.98 31.19 1.40
C GLN A 433 -3.39 31.81 0.05
N GLY A 434 -4.35 31.14 -0.60
CA GLY A 434 -5.10 31.72 -1.71
C GLY A 434 -6.03 32.86 -1.26
N GLN A 435 -6.57 33.61 -2.23
CA GLN A 435 -7.43 34.76 -1.97
C GLN A 435 -8.63 34.44 -1.04
N GLY A 436 -9.19 33.22 -1.14
CA GLY A 436 -10.32 32.78 -0.31
C GLY A 436 -10.00 32.72 1.19
N ALA A 437 -8.86 32.13 1.57
CA ALA A 437 -8.45 32.01 2.97
C ALA A 437 -8.19 33.37 3.62
N ALA A 438 -7.56 34.30 2.89
CA ALA A 438 -7.34 35.67 3.35
C ALA A 438 -8.67 36.41 3.61
N ASP A 439 -9.69 36.17 2.79
CA ASP A 439 -11.00 36.82 2.95
C ASP A 439 -11.80 36.21 4.12
N GLN A 440 -11.73 34.88 4.35
CA GLN A 440 -12.28 34.27 5.57
C GLN A 440 -11.62 34.82 6.84
N LEU A 441 -10.30 34.96 6.84
CA LEU A 441 -9.56 35.50 7.97
C LEU A 441 -10.00 36.92 8.33
N LYS A 442 -10.18 37.79 7.32
CA LYS A 442 -10.71 39.15 7.53
C LYS A 442 -12.10 39.15 8.14
N ILE A 443 -12.98 38.23 7.74
CA ILE A 443 -14.34 38.10 8.31
C ILE A 443 -14.26 37.76 9.80
N LEU A 444 -13.43 36.79 10.18
CA LEU A 444 -13.25 36.37 11.57
C LEU A 444 -12.71 37.52 12.45
N ILE A 445 -11.71 38.25 11.94
CA ILE A 445 -11.11 39.38 12.65
C ILE A 445 -12.09 40.54 12.76
N ALA A 446 -12.82 40.86 11.69
CA ALA A 446 -13.87 41.90 11.73
C ALA A 446 -14.98 41.56 12.72
N ALA A 447 -15.24 40.27 12.94
CA ALA A 447 -16.17 39.78 13.96
C ALA A 447 -15.56 39.76 15.38
N GLY A 448 -14.28 40.08 15.54
CA GLY A 448 -13.59 40.19 16.82
C GLY A 448 -12.99 38.88 17.37
N LEU A 449 -12.79 37.86 16.52
CA LEU A 449 -12.04 36.67 16.93
C LEU A 449 -10.54 36.97 16.99
N ARG A 450 -9.86 36.28 17.91
CA ARG A 450 -8.39 36.30 17.95
C ARG A 450 -7.83 35.26 17.00
N ILE A 451 -6.69 35.60 16.42
CA ILE A 451 -5.93 34.76 15.50
C ILE A 451 -4.53 34.60 16.08
N ALA A 452 -4.07 33.35 16.15
CA ALA A 452 -2.75 32.98 16.59
C ALA A 452 -1.96 32.31 15.46
N ILE A 453 -0.67 32.63 15.37
CA ILE A 453 0.29 31.98 14.48
C ILE A 453 0.94 30.85 15.26
N ASP A 454 0.77 29.62 14.78
CA ASP A 454 1.28 28.41 15.39
C ASP A 454 2.57 27.91 14.72
N ASP A 455 3.34 27.06 15.42
CA ASP A 455 4.62 26.48 14.99
C ASP A 455 5.69 27.51 14.55
N PHE A 456 5.72 28.68 15.19
CA PHE A 456 6.57 29.80 14.75
C PHE A 456 8.07 29.45 14.78
N GLY A 457 8.74 29.72 13.66
CA GLY A 457 10.19 29.51 13.50
C GLY A 457 10.58 28.16 12.91
N THR A 458 9.63 27.26 12.67
CA THR A 458 9.89 25.96 12.02
C THR A 458 9.84 26.03 10.48
N GLY A 459 9.27 27.12 9.93
CA GLY A 459 9.15 27.38 8.50
C GLY A 459 10.22 28.33 7.93
N TYR A 460 10.23 28.46 6.60
CA TYR A 460 11.02 29.47 5.88
C TYR A 460 10.28 30.82 5.83
N SER A 461 9.95 31.42 6.98
CA SER A 461 9.34 32.76 6.96
C SER A 461 10.34 33.83 6.55
N SER A 462 9.99 34.56 5.50
CA SER A 462 10.52 35.90 5.29
C SER A 462 9.84 36.81 6.31
N LEU A 463 10.61 37.35 7.26
CA LEU A 463 10.15 38.32 8.27
C LEU A 463 9.30 39.47 7.71
N SER A 464 9.49 39.77 6.43
CA SER A 464 8.72 40.72 5.64
C SER A 464 7.20 40.45 5.66
N TYR A 465 6.78 39.17 5.71
CA TYR A 465 5.36 38.80 5.60
C TYR A 465 4.62 38.84 6.94
N LEU A 466 5.33 38.65 8.06
CA LEU A 466 4.73 38.72 9.40
C LEU A 466 4.15 40.08 9.72
N HIS A 467 4.63 41.17 9.11
CA HIS A 467 4.04 42.50 9.32
C HIS A 467 2.65 42.65 8.65
N GLU A 468 2.32 41.82 7.66
CA GLU A 468 1.07 41.93 6.89
C GLU A 468 -0.05 41.02 7.40
N ILE A 469 0.28 40.03 8.25
CA ILE A 469 -0.70 39.10 8.80
C ILE A 469 -1.46 39.78 9.95
N PRO A 470 -2.80 39.86 9.90
CA PRO A 470 -3.59 40.44 10.96
C PRO A 470 -3.81 39.44 12.11
N ALA A 471 -2.73 38.99 12.74
CA ALA A 471 -2.75 38.11 13.91
C ALA A 471 -2.58 38.90 15.22
N HIS A 472 -2.82 38.22 16.34
CA HIS A 472 -2.73 38.80 17.69
C HIS A 472 -1.65 38.11 18.53
N THR A 473 -1.44 36.83 18.27
CA THR A 473 -0.61 35.95 19.09
C THR A 473 0.36 35.17 18.20
N VAL A 474 1.57 34.93 18.68
CA VAL A 474 2.56 34.02 18.08
C VAL A 474 2.92 32.96 19.10
N LYS A 475 2.83 31.68 18.72
CA LYS A 475 3.20 30.52 19.53
C LYS A 475 4.57 30.02 19.07
N ILE A 476 5.57 30.08 19.96
CA ILE A 476 6.92 29.59 19.69
C ILE A 476 6.93 28.07 19.88
N ASP A 477 7.26 27.34 18.81
CA ASP A 477 7.27 25.88 18.78
C ASP A 477 8.17 25.28 19.88
N ARG A 478 7.69 24.18 20.48
CA ARG A 478 8.40 23.38 21.49
C ARG A 478 9.87 23.11 21.17
N ARG A 479 10.24 22.89 19.90
CA ARG A 479 11.62 22.59 19.46
C ARG A 479 12.61 23.69 19.85
N PHE A 480 12.16 24.93 20.00
CA PHE A 480 13.01 26.04 20.46
C PHE A 480 12.99 26.23 21.97
N ILE A 481 11.93 25.78 22.65
CA ILE A 481 11.73 25.91 24.10
C ILE A 481 12.31 24.72 24.87
N THR A 482 12.42 23.55 24.24
CA THR A 482 13.00 22.35 24.89
C THR A 482 14.48 22.59 25.20
N ASP A 483 14.84 22.52 26.48
CA ASP A 483 16.22 22.69 26.99
C ASP A 483 16.92 24.01 26.58
N PHE A 484 16.15 25.03 26.20
CA PHE A 484 16.68 26.29 25.66
C PHE A 484 17.54 27.08 26.66
N ASP A 485 17.28 26.89 27.96
CA ASP A 485 17.97 27.50 29.08
C ASP A 485 19.34 26.85 29.39
N GLN A 486 19.66 25.74 28.72
CA GLN A 486 20.94 25.03 28.88
C GLN A 486 22.00 25.45 27.84
N ASP A 487 21.59 26.08 26.75
CA ASP A 487 22.47 26.55 25.68
C ASP A 487 22.27 28.05 25.41
N ALA A 488 23.32 28.84 25.68
CA ALA A 488 23.30 30.29 25.50
C ALA A 488 22.94 30.73 24.07
N ARG A 489 23.24 29.92 23.05
CA ARG A 489 22.89 30.24 21.66
C ARG A 489 21.39 30.07 21.42
N THR A 490 20.81 28.96 21.89
CA THR A 490 19.37 28.70 21.81
C THR A 490 18.59 29.72 22.64
N GLU A 491 19.07 30.09 23.81
CA GLU A 491 18.49 31.14 24.63
C GLU A 491 18.47 32.51 23.92
N THR A 492 19.57 32.87 23.27
CA THR A 492 19.67 34.11 22.49
C THR A 492 18.68 34.12 21.33
N LEU A 493 18.46 32.96 20.70
CA LEU A 493 17.48 32.80 19.62
C LEU A 493 16.05 33.05 20.15
N VAL A 494 15.66 32.40 21.25
CA VAL A 494 14.34 32.56 21.88
C VAL A 494 14.11 34.02 22.30
N ASN A 495 15.09 34.66 22.94
CA ASN A 495 15.01 36.08 23.29
C ASN A 495 14.81 36.99 22.06
N SER A 496 15.48 36.68 20.95
CA SER A 496 15.34 37.42 19.70
C SER A 496 13.95 37.23 19.09
N MET A 497 13.41 36.01 19.14
CA MET A 497 12.05 35.70 18.67
C MET A 497 10.99 36.47 19.48
N ILE A 498 11.09 36.44 20.82
CA ILE A 498 10.19 37.18 21.72
C ILE A 498 10.23 38.68 21.40
N SER A 499 11.43 39.26 21.40
CA SER A 499 11.63 40.69 21.15
C SER A 499 11.08 41.12 19.78
N MET A 500 11.30 40.30 18.76
CA MET A 500 10.81 40.57 17.42
C MET A 500 9.28 40.51 17.33
N ALA A 501 8.66 39.50 17.93
CA ALA A 501 7.20 39.38 17.96
C ALA A 501 6.55 40.57 18.67
N HIS A 502 7.11 41.02 19.81
CA HIS A 502 6.65 42.22 20.50
C HIS A 502 6.80 43.49 19.67
N ASN A 503 7.92 43.64 18.95
CA ASN A 503 8.15 44.80 18.07
C ASN A 503 7.15 44.86 16.90
N LEU A 504 6.59 43.72 16.51
CA LEU A 504 5.52 43.62 15.51
C LEU A 504 4.11 43.74 16.11
N GLY A 505 4.00 43.88 17.44
CA GLY A 505 2.73 44.04 18.15
C GLY A 505 2.04 42.73 18.54
N TYR A 506 2.73 41.59 18.45
CA TYR A 506 2.18 40.29 18.84
C TYR A 506 2.39 40.00 20.32
N ARG A 507 1.46 39.26 20.92
CA ARG A 507 1.69 38.54 22.18
C ARG A 507 2.38 37.22 21.92
N VAL A 508 3.20 36.75 22.84
CA VAL A 508 4.02 35.55 22.67
C VAL A 508 3.62 34.46 23.64
N VAL A 509 3.30 33.29 23.12
CA VAL A 509 3.11 32.05 23.88
C VAL A 509 4.31 31.15 23.64
N ALA A 510 4.97 30.68 24.71
CA ALA A 510 6.00 29.65 24.60
C ALA A 510 5.41 28.27 24.86
N GLU A 511 5.57 27.35 23.90
CA GLU A 511 5.03 26.00 24.00
C GLU A 511 6.06 24.96 24.45
N GLY A 512 5.58 23.87 25.04
CA GLY A 512 6.45 22.77 25.46
C GLY A 512 7.33 23.11 26.66
N VAL A 513 6.87 23.98 27.56
CA VAL A 513 7.57 24.24 28.83
C VAL A 513 7.49 23.01 29.74
N GLU A 514 8.62 22.37 30.00
CA GLU A 514 8.72 21.12 30.77
C GLU A 514 9.43 21.28 32.13
N SER A 515 10.07 22.43 32.41
CA SER A 515 10.79 22.67 33.66
C SER A 515 10.46 24.02 34.31
N GLU A 516 10.66 24.08 35.63
CA GLU A 516 10.54 25.33 36.41
C GLU A 516 11.62 26.35 36.01
N ALA A 517 12.82 25.89 35.66
CA ALA A 517 13.91 26.74 35.19
C ALA A 517 13.54 27.44 33.87
N ALA A 518 12.99 26.70 32.90
CA ALA A 518 12.49 27.23 31.64
C ALA A 518 11.37 28.26 31.87
N TYR A 519 10.41 27.97 32.76
CA TYR A 519 9.33 28.89 33.14
C TYR A 519 9.87 30.23 33.65
N HIS A 520 10.79 30.20 34.63
CA HIS A 520 11.37 31.42 35.19
C HIS A 520 12.24 32.17 34.19
N ARG A 521 12.95 31.46 33.31
CA ARG A 521 13.76 32.11 32.28
C ARG A 521 12.88 32.80 31.25
N LEU A 522 11.80 32.18 30.80
CA LEU A 522 10.82 32.81 29.88
C LEU A 522 10.19 34.07 30.49
N ALA A 523 9.88 34.06 31.78
CA ALA A 523 9.43 35.25 32.50
C ALA A 523 10.47 36.38 32.49
N GLN A 524 11.76 36.06 32.67
CA GLN A 524 12.84 37.04 32.61
C GLN A 524 13.09 37.60 31.20
N LEU A 525 12.82 36.79 30.17
CA LEU A 525 12.88 37.20 28.76
C LEU A 525 11.63 38.00 28.33
N GLY A 526 10.65 38.18 29.21
CA GLY A 526 9.45 38.97 28.95
C GLY A 526 8.36 38.25 28.14
N CYS A 527 8.39 36.91 28.06
CA CYS A 527 7.33 36.15 27.40
C CYS A 527 5.96 36.39 28.09
N ASP A 528 4.87 36.46 27.32
CA ASP A 528 3.54 36.81 27.84
C ASP A 528 2.84 35.62 28.51
N GLU A 529 2.86 34.46 27.84
CA GLU A 529 2.14 33.26 28.25
C GLU A 529 2.96 31.99 28.00
N VAL A 530 2.69 30.94 28.78
CA VAL A 530 3.35 29.65 28.66
C VAL A 530 2.38 28.49 28.65
N GLN A 531 2.73 27.46 27.89
CA GLN A 531 2.01 26.20 27.79
C GLN A 531 3.02 25.04 27.81
N GLY A 532 2.71 23.97 28.54
CA GLY A 532 3.57 22.81 28.58
C GLY A 532 3.30 21.87 29.76
N TYR A 533 4.00 20.75 29.80
CA TYR A 533 3.77 19.70 30.80
C TYR A 533 4.20 20.10 32.20
N PHE A 534 5.06 21.10 32.36
CA PHE A 534 5.34 21.72 33.65
C PHE A 534 4.08 22.32 34.29
N ILE A 535 3.20 22.89 33.47
CA ILE A 535 1.92 23.46 33.92
C ILE A 535 0.90 22.35 34.14
N ALA A 536 0.56 21.64 33.07
CA ALA A 536 -0.27 20.44 33.07
C ALA A 536 -0.17 19.73 31.71
N LYS A 537 -0.35 18.40 31.74
CA LYS A 537 -0.69 17.66 30.53
C LYS A 537 -2.09 18.05 30.05
N PRO A 538 -2.46 17.82 28.78
CA PRO A 538 -3.83 18.03 28.31
C PRO A 538 -4.84 17.25 29.16
N LEU A 539 -5.92 17.93 29.60
CA LEU A 539 -6.89 17.42 30.58
C LEU A 539 -8.28 17.25 29.96
N LEU A 540 -9.06 16.28 30.43
CA LEU A 540 -10.49 16.24 30.16
C LEU A 540 -11.18 17.45 30.82
N PRO A 541 -12.32 17.94 30.30
CA PRO A 541 -13.03 19.11 30.85
C PRO A 541 -13.25 19.05 32.36
N GLU A 542 -13.71 17.92 32.89
CA GLU A 542 -14.03 17.75 34.31
C GLU A 542 -12.76 17.77 35.18
N VAL A 543 -11.65 17.25 34.64
CA VAL A 543 -10.34 17.25 35.30
C VAL A 543 -9.73 18.65 35.26
N PHE A 544 -9.89 19.37 34.14
CA PHE A 544 -9.48 20.75 34.00
C PHE A 544 -10.18 21.66 35.01
N ASP A 545 -11.50 21.49 35.19
CA ASP A 545 -12.26 22.27 36.15
C ASP A 545 -11.77 22.11 37.59
N GLN A 546 -11.38 20.88 37.97
CA GLN A 546 -10.79 20.63 39.28
C GLN A 546 -9.39 21.24 39.39
N TRP A 547 -8.57 21.06 38.35
CA TRP A 547 -7.21 21.62 38.29
C TRP A 547 -7.22 23.15 38.43
N LEU A 548 -8.17 23.84 37.79
CA LEU A 548 -8.31 25.29 37.86
C LEU A 548 -8.67 25.75 39.29
N LYS A 549 -9.63 25.08 39.95
CA LYS A 549 -10.02 25.37 41.34
C LYS A 549 -8.87 25.18 42.32
N ASP A 550 -8.10 24.11 42.16
CA ASP A 550 -6.94 23.82 43.03
C ASP A 550 -5.83 24.86 42.88
N ARG A 551 -5.78 25.55 41.73
CA ARG A 551 -4.83 26.62 41.45
C ARG A 551 -5.31 27.97 42.00
N GLU A 552 -6.58 28.31 41.86
CA GLU A 552 -7.18 29.54 42.42
C GLU A 552 -7.19 29.55 43.96
N GLY A 553 -7.12 28.36 44.59
CA GLY A 553 -7.02 28.21 46.05
C GLY A 553 -5.60 28.28 46.63
N ARG A 554 -4.57 28.50 45.80
CA ARG A 554 -3.16 28.68 46.20
C ARG A 554 -2.76 30.14 46.08
#